data_AF-A2Q6B2-F1
#
_entry.id   AF-A2Q6B2-F1
#
_cell.length_a   1.000
_cell.length_b   1.000
_cell.length_c   1.000
_cell.angle_alpha   90.00
_cell.angle_beta   90.00
_cell.angle_gamma   90.00
#
_symmetry.space_group_name_H-M   'P 1'
#
loop_
_entity.id
_entity.type
_entity.pdbx_description
1 polymer ?
#
loop_
_entity_poly.entity_id
_entity_poly.type
_entity_poly.pdbx_seq_one_letter_code
_entity_poly.pdbx_strand_id
1 'polypeptide(L)'
;MDAINLMIQKGPLQVFSAIKLSFQMRAEVDPLFVEKISADFTHNWKIFNEDGSFLVVELNKNYYNPTLMSGWSELKTFYNFLDNVEVTFAYYGMNISNRCSKPNERKCFDIRLFGNDLKRNNLQLTNDFALFLQNNVCDSLILCGDNGDNQSFNIFFNHDSNITTRLGPLWNKFCGRNLFQPGGRIRFKFTINNTYVCHVFRI
;
A
#
# COMPACT_ATOMS: atom_id res chain seq x y z
N MET A 1 5.79 8.24 30.55
CA MET A 1 6.38 8.60 29.24
C MET A 1 7.55 7.68 28.88
N ASP A 2 8.33 7.19 29.86
CA ASP A 2 9.57 6.46 29.59
C ASP A 2 9.40 5.09 28.93
N ALA A 3 8.40 4.30 29.33
CA ALA A 3 8.21 2.94 28.81
C ALA A 3 7.85 2.91 27.30
N ILE A 4 7.03 3.85 26.81
CA ILE A 4 6.64 3.90 25.39
C ILE A 4 7.82 4.33 24.53
N ASN A 5 8.59 5.32 24.95
CA ASN A 5 9.80 5.74 24.24
C ASN A 5 10.84 4.60 24.16
N LEU A 6 10.97 3.82 25.24
CA LEU A 6 11.78 2.60 25.25
C LEU A 6 11.27 1.53 24.27
N MET A 7 9.95 1.34 24.14
CA MET A 7 9.38 0.42 23.14
C MET A 7 9.63 0.89 21.71
N ILE A 8 9.47 2.20 21.46
CA ILE A 8 9.71 2.80 20.14
C ILE A 8 11.17 2.61 19.72
N GLN A 9 12.12 2.82 20.65
CA GLN A 9 13.55 2.62 20.41
C GLN A 9 13.91 1.15 20.10
N LYS A 10 13.18 0.18 20.65
CA LYS A 10 13.37 -1.25 20.35
C LYS A 10 12.81 -1.66 18.98
N GLY A 11 12.00 -0.82 18.35
CA GLY A 11 11.31 -1.13 17.10
C GLY A 11 10.03 -1.93 17.31
N PRO A 12 9.16 -2.01 16.27
CA PRO A 12 7.90 -2.71 16.37
C PRO A 12 8.08 -4.22 16.42
N LEU A 13 7.22 -4.89 17.18
CA LEU A 13 7.12 -6.35 17.21
C LEU A 13 6.56 -6.88 15.89
N GLN A 14 5.56 -6.19 15.34
CA GLN A 14 4.92 -6.53 14.08
C GLN A 14 4.42 -5.28 13.36
N VAL A 15 4.08 -5.43 12.09
CA VAL A 15 3.45 -4.39 11.28
C VAL A 15 2.22 -4.99 10.63
N PHE A 16 1.13 -4.22 10.55
CA PHE A 16 -0.10 -4.64 9.88
C PHE A 16 -0.72 -3.49 9.09
N SER A 17 -1.56 -3.84 8.12
CA SER A 17 -2.33 -2.87 7.36
C SER A 17 -3.80 -2.92 7.74
N ALA A 18 -4.44 -1.75 7.76
CA ALA A 18 -5.89 -1.63 7.69
C ALA A 18 -6.29 -0.90 6.40
N ILE A 19 -7.28 -1.45 5.70
CA ILE A 19 -7.78 -0.94 4.42
C ILE A 19 -9.20 -0.42 4.63
N LYS A 20 -9.46 0.81 4.19
CA LYS A 20 -10.81 1.39 4.20
C LYS A 20 -11.20 1.87 2.82
N LEU A 21 -12.13 1.17 2.19
CA LEU A 21 -12.77 1.62 0.96
C LEU A 21 -13.94 2.56 1.28
N SER A 22 -14.17 3.52 0.38
CA SER A 22 -15.18 4.58 0.46
C SER A 22 -16.60 4.06 0.64
N PHE A 23 -16.92 2.92 0.03
CA PHE A 23 -18.23 2.28 0.12
C PHE A 23 -18.40 1.37 1.35
N GLN A 24 -17.31 1.02 2.05
CA GLN A 24 -17.38 0.20 3.26
C GLN A 24 -17.83 1.05 4.46
N MET A 25 -18.36 0.42 5.50
CA MET A 25 -18.56 1.14 6.78
C MET A 25 -17.35 1.01 7.71
N ARG A 26 -16.55 -0.05 7.57
CA ARG A 26 -15.48 -0.43 8.49
C ARG A 26 -14.17 -0.62 7.75
N ALA A 27 -13.05 -0.41 8.43
CA ALA A 27 -11.73 -0.71 7.86
C ALA A 27 -11.41 -2.18 8.11
N GLU A 28 -11.00 -2.91 7.09
CA GLU A 28 -10.57 -4.30 7.17
C GLU A 28 -9.11 -4.36 7.64
N VAL A 29 -8.78 -5.33 8.47
CA VAL A 29 -7.43 -5.59 8.99
C VAL A 29 -6.97 -6.93 8.43
N ASP A 30 -5.67 -7.07 8.20
CA ASP A 30 -5.08 -8.35 7.77
C ASP A 30 -5.38 -9.48 8.78
N PRO A 31 -6.11 -10.55 8.38
CA PRO A 31 -6.37 -11.72 9.24
C PRO A 31 -5.10 -12.40 9.76
N LEU A 32 -4.03 -12.44 8.96
CA LEU A 32 -2.77 -13.10 9.35
C LEU A 32 -2.08 -12.36 10.49
N PHE A 33 -2.23 -11.04 10.57
CA PHE A 33 -1.76 -10.27 11.71
C PHE A 33 -2.53 -10.64 12.98
N VAL A 34 -3.86 -10.66 12.88
CA VAL A 34 -4.75 -10.98 14.00
C VAL A 34 -4.49 -12.37 14.57
N GLU A 35 -4.23 -13.36 13.71
CA GLU A 35 -3.83 -14.70 14.13
C GLU A 35 -2.52 -14.70 14.94
N LYS A 36 -1.51 -13.96 14.46
CA LYS A 36 -0.20 -13.87 15.13
C LYS A 36 -0.22 -13.18 16.49
N ILE A 37 -1.18 -12.27 16.71
CA ILE A 37 -1.34 -11.56 17.99
C ILE A 37 -2.49 -12.12 18.84
N SER A 38 -3.02 -13.30 18.49
CA SER A 38 -4.21 -13.90 19.13
C SER A 38 -4.11 -14.01 20.67
N ALA A 39 -2.91 -14.20 21.22
CA ALA A 39 -2.67 -14.23 22.67
C ALA A 39 -2.87 -12.86 23.36
N ASP A 40 -2.63 -11.75 22.64
CA ASP A 40 -2.74 -10.37 23.13
C ASP A 40 -4.04 -9.68 22.64
N PHE A 41 -4.98 -10.46 22.12
CA PHE A 41 -6.09 -9.96 21.32
C PHE A 41 -7.21 -9.32 22.17
N THR A 42 -7.12 -8.01 22.38
CA THR A 42 -8.16 -7.24 23.09
C THR A 42 -9.10 -6.48 22.14
N HIS A 43 -10.24 -6.03 22.66
CA HIS A 43 -11.26 -5.28 21.89
C HIS A 43 -10.77 -3.89 21.47
N ASN A 44 -9.91 -3.27 22.28
CA ASN A 44 -9.57 -1.85 22.15
C ASN A 44 -8.07 -1.70 21.90
N TRP A 45 -7.71 -1.16 20.74
CA TRP A 45 -6.33 -0.87 20.40
C TRP A 45 -6.05 0.62 20.57
N LYS A 46 -4.96 0.92 21.25
CA LYS A 46 -4.48 2.28 21.49
C LYS A 46 -3.45 2.63 20.43
N ILE A 47 -3.77 3.63 19.63
CA ILE A 47 -2.87 4.20 18.62
C ILE A 47 -2.24 5.45 19.22
N PHE A 48 -0.94 5.42 19.48
CA PHE A 48 -0.20 6.50 20.10
C PHE A 48 0.24 7.54 19.07
N ASN A 49 0.12 8.80 19.48
CA ASN A 49 0.46 9.98 18.71
C ASN A 49 1.84 10.53 19.11
N GLU A 50 2.39 11.41 18.28
CA GLU A 50 3.70 12.03 18.51
C GLU A 50 3.75 12.91 19.77
N ASP A 51 2.59 13.43 20.19
CA ASP A 51 2.43 14.27 21.40
C ASP A 51 2.21 13.44 22.67
N GLY A 52 2.23 12.10 22.57
CA GLY A 52 2.00 11.19 23.70
C GLY A 52 0.54 10.94 24.04
N SER A 53 -0.41 11.53 23.30
CA SER A 53 -1.84 11.17 23.37
C SER A 53 -2.11 9.84 22.65
N PHE A 54 -3.29 9.26 22.86
CA PHE A 54 -3.71 8.03 22.17
C PHE A 54 -5.13 8.16 21.64
N LEU A 55 -5.36 7.59 20.47
CA LEU A 55 -6.69 7.30 19.92
C LEU A 55 -7.02 5.83 20.17
N VAL A 56 -8.29 5.54 20.42
CA VAL A 56 -8.75 4.17 20.63
C VAL A 56 -9.55 3.73 19.41
N VAL A 57 -9.20 2.58 18.85
CA VAL A 57 -10.01 1.88 17.85
C VAL A 57 -10.51 0.57 18.41
N GLU A 58 -11.72 0.21 18.02
CA GLU A 58 -12.34 -1.05 18.42
C GLU A 58 -12.24 -2.07 17.29
N LEU A 59 -11.78 -3.29 17.59
CA LEU A 59 -11.73 -4.38 16.63
C LEU A 59 -12.88 -5.36 16.88
N ASN A 60 -13.54 -5.82 15.80
CA ASN A 60 -14.69 -6.72 15.84
C ASN A 60 -14.42 -8.17 16.31
N LYS A 61 -13.20 -8.46 16.75
CA LYS A 61 -12.72 -9.78 17.19
C LYS A 61 -12.99 -10.98 16.26
N ASN A 62 -13.22 -10.73 14.97
CA ASN A 62 -13.43 -11.79 14.01
C ASN A 62 -12.09 -12.19 13.38
N TYR A 63 -11.61 -13.39 13.68
CA TYR A 63 -10.34 -13.91 13.13
C TYR A 63 -10.34 -14.06 11.61
N TYR A 64 -11.50 -14.32 11.00
CA TYR A 64 -11.64 -14.54 9.56
C TYR A 64 -11.88 -13.25 8.78
N ASN A 65 -12.49 -12.25 9.41
CA ASN A 65 -12.76 -10.95 8.82
C ASN A 65 -12.59 -9.83 9.86
N PRO A 66 -11.34 -9.54 10.26
CA PRO A 66 -11.11 -8.56 11.30
C PRO A 66 -11.35 -7.16 10.76
N THR A 67 -12.15 -6.37 11.47
CA THR A 67 -12.47 -5.00 11.06
C THR A 67 -12.42 -4.04 12.23
N LEU A 68 -11.97 -2.82 11.97
CA LEU A 68 -12.07 -1.68 12.89
C LEU A 68 -13.50 -1.12 12.86
N MET A 69 -14.18 -1.22 14.01
CA MET A 69 -15.59 -0.92 14.23
C MET A 69 -15.84 0.56 14.54
N SER A 70 -15.09 1.09 15.50
CA SER A 70 -15.17 2.47 15.99
C SER A 70 -13.76 3.08 16.11
N GLY A 71 -13.66 4.41 16.14
CA GLY A 71 -12.37 5.13 16.20
C GLY A 71 -11.70 5.38 14.83
N TRP A 72 -12.16 4.72 13.75
CA TRP A 72 -11.57 4.92 12.42
C TRP A 72 -11.85 6.31 11.85
N SER A 73 -13.05 6.85 12.03
CA SER A 73 -13.41 8.18 11.54
C SER A 73 -12.59 9.27 12.25
N GLU A 74 -12.36 9.08 13.55
CA GLU A 74 -11.52 9.92 14.39
C GLU A 74 -10.06 9.84 13.94
N LEU A 75 -9.52 8.64 13.70
CA LEU A 75 -8.19 8.45 13.11
C LEU A 75 -8.07 9.12 11.75
N LYS A 76 -9.05 8.91 10.87
CA LYS A 76 -9.10 9.51 9.54
C LYS A 76 -9.04 11.03 9.64
N THR A 77 -9.81 11.62 10.53
CA THR A 77 -9.85 13.08 10.73
C THR A 77 -8.54 13.59 11.31
N PHE A 78 -8.01 12.93 12.33
CA PHE A 78 -6.79 13.34 13.02
C PHE A 78 -5.56 13.29 12.11
N TYR A 79 -5.40 12.20 11.35
CA TYR A 79 -4.28 11.99 10.44
C TYR A 79 -4.53 12.45 9.00
N ASN A 80 -5.72 13.02 8.73
CA ASN A 80 -6.19 13.45 7.42
C ASN A 80 -6.06 12.35 6.33
N PHE A 81 -6.56 11.15 6.63
CA PHE A 81 -6.56 10.05 5.68
C PHE A 81 -7.55 10.29 4.54
N LEU A 82 -7.12 9.95 3.32
CA LEU A 82 -8.00 9.94 2.15
C LEU A 82 -9.00 8.76 2.23
N ASP A 83 -10.05 8.83 1.43
CA ASP A 83 -10.90 7.65 1.17
C ASP A 83 -10.17 6.63 0.27
N ASN A 84 -10.54 5.35 0.39
CA ASN A 84 -9.90 4.24 -0.32
C ASN A 84 -8.39 4.12 -0.01
N VAL A 85 -8.06 4.10 1.28
CA VAL A 85 -6.68 4.12 1.75
C VAL A 85 -6.33 2.83 2.49
N GLU A 86 -5.12 2.36 2.24
CA GLU A 86 -4.43 1.41 3.10
C GLU A 86 -3.50 2.18 4.04
N VAL A 87 -3.68 1.94 5.34
CA VAL A 87 -2.92 2.53 6.43
C VAL A 87 -2.14 1.43 7.13
N THR A 88 -0.83 1.62 7.23
CA THR A 88 0.06 0.66 7.90
C THR A 88 0.35 1.12 9.32
N PHE A 89 0.23 0.21 10.26
CA PHE A 89 0.41 0.42 11.69
C PHE A 89 1.55 -0.45 12.21
N ALA A 90 2.36 0.13 13.09
CA ALA A 90 3.43 -0.57 13.79
C ALA A 90 2.94 -1.00 15.18
N TYR A 91 2.94 -2.30 15.46
CA TYR A 91 2.48 -2.92 16.70
C TYR A 91 3.64 -3.16 17.68
N TYR A 92 3.50 -2.70 18.93
CA TYR A 92 4.55 -2.75 19.96
C TYR A 92 4.18 -3.65 21.16
N GLY A 93 3.08 -4.39 21.09
CA GLY A 93 2.58 -5.21 22.20
C GLY A 93 1.56 -4.48 23.08
N MET A 94 0.85 -5.21 23.94
CA MET A 94 -0.10 -4.65 24.92
C MET A 94 -1.18 -3.72 24.33
N ASN A 95 -1.60 -3.96 23.07
CA ASN A 95 -2.53 -3.10 22.33
C ASN A 95 -2.02 -1.69 22.05
N ILE A 96 -0.70 -1.49 22.07
CA ILE A 96 -0.02 -0.23 21.76
C ILE A 96 0.46 -0.31 20.31
N SER A 97 -0.06 0.56 19.46
CA SER A 97 0.46 0.77 18.12
C SER A 97 0.99 2.21 18.01
N ASN A 98 2.18 2.41 17.44
CA ASN A 98 2.74 3.75 17.20
C ASN A 98 2.73 4.08 15.70
N ARG A 99 2.61 5.38 15.42
CA ARG A 99 2.83 6.07 14.15
C ARG A 99 2.42 5.32 12.89
N CYS A 100 1.31 5.79 12.36
CA CYS A 100 1.03 5.85 10.95
C CYS A 100 2.25 6.42 10.19
N SER A 101 2.76 5.69 9.20
CA SER A 101 3.66 6.31 8.23
C SER A 101 2.87 7.44 7.53
N LYS A 102 3.31 8.68 7.71
CA LYS A 102 2.78 9.83 6.95
C LYS A 102 2.84 9.49 5.43
N PRO A 103 1.93 10.02 4.59
CA PRO A 103 1.81 9.68 3.17
C PRO A 103 3.00 10.05 2.27
N ASN A 104 4.13 10.53 2.80
CA ASN A 104 5.20 11.16 2.03
C ASN A 104 6.48 10.34 1.85
N GLU A 105 6.38 9.03 2.05
CA GLU A 105 7.47 8.12 1.76
C GLU A 105 6.98 7.01 0.80
N ARG A 106 6.30 7.44 -0.27
CA ARG A 106 5.79 6.60 -1.35
C ARG A 106 6.33 7.15 -2.65
N LYS A 107 6.87 6.28 -3.50
CA LYS A 107 7.22 6.68 -4.87
C LYS A 107 6.05 6.35 -5.78
N CYS A 108 5.49 7.37 -6.41
CA CYS A 108 4.37 7.24 -7.33
C CYS A 108 4.78 7.68 -8.73
N PHE A 109 4.32 6.94 -9.74
CA PHE A 109 4.46 7.29 -11.14
C PHE A 109 3.11 7.22 -11.82
N ASP A 110 2.70 8.32 -12.44
CA ASP A 110 1.41 8.40 -13.10
C ASP A 110 1.60 8.27 -14.61
N ILE A 111 0.83 7.39 -15.23
CA ILE A 111 0.85 7.17 -16.68
C ILE A 111 -0.57 7.36 -17.23
N ARG A 112 -0.68 8.15 -18.29
CA ARG A 112 -1.91 8.25 -19.08
C ARG A 112 -1.90 7.12 -20.11
N LEU A 113 -2.97 6.32 -20.14
CA LEU A 113 -3.10 5.21 -21.07
C LEU A 113 -3.84 5.66 -22.32
N PHE A 114 -3.23 5.46 -23.49
CA PHE A 114 -3.91 5.63 -24.77
C PHE A 114 -4.42 4.29 -25.28
N GLY A 115 -5.34 4.31 -26.25
CA GLY A 115 -5.92 3.08 -26.80
C GLY A 115 -4.87 2.11 -27.38
N ASN A 116 -3.73 2.62 -27.85
CA ASN A 116 -2.62 1.78 -28.32
C ASN A 116 -1.86 1.11 -27.17
N ASP A 117 -1.72 1.76 -26.01
CA ASP A 117 -0.99 1.20 -24.87
C ASP A 117 -1.73 0.00 -24.27
N LEU A 118 -3.06 0.03 -24.29
CA LEU A 118 -3.91 -1.06 -23.80
C LEU A 118 -3.90 -2.29 -24.71
N LYS A 119 -3.62 -2.11 -26.01
CA LYS A 119 -3.58 -3.20 -27.00
C LYS A 119 -2.22 -3.88 -27.05
N ARG A 120 -1.15 -3.18 -26.69
CA ARG A 120 0.23 -3.67 -26.75
C ARG A 120 0.52 -4.66 -25.62
N ASN A 121 1.41 -5.61 -25.92
CA ASN A 121 1.85 -6.60 -24.93
C ASN A 121 2.84 -6.02 -23.90
N ASN A 122 3.29 -4.79 -24.10
CA ASN A 122 4.18 -4.06 -23.21
C ASN A 122 3.73 -2.60 -23.06
N LEU A 123 4.14 -1.98 -21.96
CA LEU A 123 3.96 -0.57 -21.65
C LEU A 123 5.32 0.12 -21.71
N GLN A 124 5.41 1.25 -22.41
CA GLN A 124 6.59 2.11 -22.31
C GLN A 124 6.48 2.99 -21.07
N LEU A 125 7.51 2.98 -20.24
CA LEU A 125 7.56 3.76 -19.00
C LEU A 125 8.06 5.18 -19.28
N THR A 126 7.70 6.12 -18.40
CA THR A 126 8.28 7.47 -18.42
C THR A 126 9.74 7.44 -17.96
N ASN A 127 10.54 8.43 -18.37
CA ASN A 127 11.96 8.48 -18.03
C ASN A 127 12.21 8.48 -16.52
N ASP A 128 11.41 9.23 -15.74
CA ASP A 128 11.54 9.28 -14.29
C ASP A 128 11.26 7.92 -13.64
N PHE A 129 10.31 7.16 -14.19
CA PHE A 129 10.00 5.82 -13.72
C PHE A 129 11.09 4.82 -14.13
N ALA A 130 11.56 4.90 -15.37
CA ALA A 130 12.68 4.10 -15.85
C ALA A 130 13.94 4.27 -15.00
N LEU A 131 14.33 5.53 -14.71
CA LEU A 131 15.48 5.86 -13.87
C LEU A 131 15.34 5.31 -12.46
N PHE A 132 14.14 5.38 -11.87
CA PHE A 132 13.87 4.78 -10.56
C PHE A 132 14.11 3.27 -10.57
N LEU A 133 13.65 2.55 -11.59
CA LEU A 133 13.85 1.10 -11.69
C LEU A 133 15.32 0.73 -11.93
N GLN A 134 16.03 1.51 -12.75
CA GLN A 134 17.47 1.32 -12.98
C GLN A 134 18.28 1.52 -11.70
N ASN A 135 18.03 2.61 -10.96
CA ASN A 135 18.74 2.92 -9.72
C ASN A 135 18.54 1.87 -8.63
N ASN A 136 17.41 1.15 -8.66
CA ASN A 136 17.12 0.06 -7.73
C ASN A 136 17.43 -1.33 -8.31
N VAL A 137 18.10 -1.41 -9.47
CA VAL A 137 18.49 -2.67 -10.14
C VAL A 137 17.31 -3.64 -10.26
N CYS A 138 16.16 -3.11 -10.67
CA CYS A 138 14.91 -3.84 -10.76
C CYS A 138 14.72 -4.37 -12.18
N ASP A 139 14.86 -5.68 -12.38
CA ASP A 139 14.68 -6.36 -13.68
C ASP A 139 13.28 -6.96 -13.85
N SER A 140 12.51 -7.02 -12.77
CA SER A 140 11.17 -7.60 -12.71
C SER A 140 10.28 -6.89 -11.68
N LEU A 141 8.99 -6.80 -11.98
CA LEU A 141 7.98 -6.15 -11.15
C LEU A 141 6.73 -7.00 -11.02
N ILE A 142 6.23 -7.14 -9.81
CA ILE A 142 4.88 -7.65 -9.54
C ILE A 142 3.94 -6.45 -9.48
N LEU A 143 3.02 -6.37 -10.42
CA LEU A 143 1.95 -5.38 -10.39
C LEU A 143 0.72 -5.96 -9.69
N CYS A 144 0.25 -5.28 -8.66
CA CYS A 144 -0.97 -5.60 -7.93
C CYS A 144 -2.09 -4.63 -8.34
N GLY A 145 -3.12 -5.17 -8.98
CA GLY A 145 -4.33 -4.46 -9.36
C GLY A 145 -5.22 -4.07 -8.18
N ASP A 146 -6.13 -3.12 -8.40
CA ASP A 146 -7.12 -2.68 -7.41
C ASP A 146 -8.21 -3.75 -7.14
N ASN A 147 -8.42 -4.66 -8.08
CA ASN A 147 -9.33 -5.79 -7.99
C ASN A 147 -8.73 -7.04 -7.29
N GLY A 148 -7.49 -6.94 -6.78
CA GLY A 148 -6.77 -8.07 -6.18
C GLY A 148 -6.02 -8.97 -7.17
N ASP A 149 -6.10 -8.71 -8.48
CA ASP A 149 -5.26 -9.38 -9.49
C ASP A 149 -3.79 -9.03 -9.26
N ASN A 150 -2.89 -9.98 -9.52
CA ASN A 150 -1.47 -9.71 -9.54
C ASN A 150 -0.82 -10.35 -10.77
N GLN A 151 0.25 -9.72 -11.24
CA GLN A 151 0.98 -10.19 -12.42
C GLN A 151 2.44 -9.79 -12.32
N SER A 152 3.33 -10.76 -12.49
CA SER A 152 4.76 -10.49 -12.66
C SER A 152 5.07 -10.08 -14.10
N PHE A 153 5.94 -9.10 -14.24
CA PHE A 153 6.41 -8.51 -15.48
C PHE A 153 7.92 -8.42 -15.48
N ASN A 154 8.52 -8.58 -16.66
CA ASN A 154 9.92 -8.25 -16.86
C ASN A 154 10.04 -6.77 -17.24
N ILE A 155 11.17 -6.18 -16.87
CA ILE A 155 11.56 -4.83 -17.27
C ILE A 155 12.68 -4.95 -18.30
N PHE A 156 12.44 -4.36 -19.46
CA PHE A 156 13.42 -4.29 -20.54
C PHE A 156 13.98 -2.87 -20.61
N PHE A 157 15.24 -2.71 -20.23
CA PHE A 157 15.98 -1.47 -20.37
C PHE A 157 16.67 -1.44 -21.74
N ASN A 158 16.28 -0.52 -22.62
CA ASN A 158 17.08 -0.23 -23.81
C ASN A 158 18.07 0.87 -23.48
N HIS A 159 19.36 0.60 -23.69
CA HIS A 159 20.45 1.58 -23.52
C HIS A 159 20.57 2.53 -24.72
N ASP A 160 19.44 3.09 -25.18
CA ASP A 160 19.43 4.13 -26.21
C ASP A 160 19.57 5.53 -25.57
N SER A 161 19.79 6.56 -26.41
CA SER A 161 19.92 7.95 -25.94
C SER A 161 18.69 8.50 -25.22
N ASN A 162 17.55 7.81 -25.30
CA ASN A 162 16.27 8.22 -24.72
C ASN A 162 15.88 7.39 -23.49
N ILE A 163 16.70 6.44 -23.05
CA ILE A 163 16.46 5.54 -21.91
C ILE A 163 15.11 4.81 -22.05
N THR A 164 14.85 4.26 -23.24
CA THR A 164 13.56 3.61 -23.50
C THR A 164 13.40 2.34 -22.65
N THR A 165 12.51 2.39 -21.65
CA THR A 165 12.24 1.24 -20.77
C THR A 165 10.83 0.73 -20.98
N ARG A 166 10.68 -0.60 -21.05
CA ARG A 166 9.39 -1.26 -21.27
C ARG A 166 9.07 -2.28 -20.19
N LEU A 167 7.83 -2.28 -19.71
CA LEU A 167 7.27 -3.28 -18.82
C LEU A 167 6.42 -4.27 -19.64
N GLY A 168 6.72 -5.56 -19.55
CA GLY A 168 6.05 -6.59 -20.35
C GLY A 168 6.70 -7.97 -20.17
N PRO A 169 6.27 -9.01 -20.89
CA PRO A 169 5.04 -9.11 -21.69
C PRO A 169 3.77 -9.14 -20.81
N LEU A 170 2.59 -9.33 -21.42
CA LEU A 170 1.26 -9.51 -20.80
C LEU A 170 0.53 -8.22 -20.35
N TRP A 171 1.02 -7.06 -20.76
CA TRP A 171 0.45 -5.78 -20.31
C TRP A 171 -1.02 -5.63 -20.72
N ASN A 172 -1.36 -5.94 -21.97
CA ASN A 172 -2.74 -5.91 -22.47
C ASN A 172 -3.69 -6.82 -21.66
N LYS A 173 -3.25 -8.02 -21.28
CA LYS A 173 -4.05 -8.95 -20.48
C LYS A 173 -4.30 -8.39 -19.08
N PHE A 174 -3.26 -7.86 -18.44
CA PHE A 174 -3.38 -7.21 -17.14
C PHE A 174 -4.33 -6.01 -17.19
N CYS A 175 -4.23 -5.16 -18.23
CA CYS A 175 -5.17 -4.06 -18.45
C CYS A 175 -6.61 -4.54 -18.59
N GLY A 176 -6.83 -5.60 -19.37
CA GLY A 176 -8.15 -6.19 -19.57
C GLY A 176 -8.76 -6.72 -18.26
N ARG A 177 -7.97 -7.42 -17.43
CA ARG A 177 -8.41 -7.91 -16.11
C ARG A 177 -8.73 -6.77 -15.13
N ASN A 178 -7.95 -5.70 -15.17
CA ASN A 178 -8.11 -4.52 -14.30
C ASN A 178 -9.04 -3.44 -14.88
N LEU A 179 -9.71 -3.73 -16.01
CA LEU A 179 -10.70 -2.88 -16.65
C LEU A 179 -10.19 -1.45 -16.96
N PHE A 180 -8.90 -1.31 -17.28
CA PHE A 180 -8.33 -0.02 -17.64
C PHE A 180 -8.86 0.48 -18.98
N GLN A 181 -9.16 1.78 -19.05
CA GLN A 181 -9.85 2.39 -20.19
C GLN A 181 -8.96 3.39 -20.95
N PRO A 182 -9.13 3.54 -22.27
CA PRO A 182 -8.43 4.55 -23.05
C PRO A 182 -8.69 5.95 -22.51
N GLY A 183 -7.64 6.78 -22.45
CA GLY A 183 -7.71 8.15 -21.96
C GLY A 183 -7.60 8.29 -20.45
N GLY A 184 -7.74 7.20 -19.70
CA GLY A 184 -7.60 7.16 -18.24
C GLY A 184 -6.18 7.35 -17.75
N ARG A 185 -6.03 7.67 -16.47
CA ARG A 185 -4.74 7.72 -15.76
C ARG A 185 -4.66 6.59 -14.76
N ILE A 186 -3.48 5.99 -14.68
CA ILE A 186 -3.15 4.99 -13.68
C ILE A 186 -1.93 5.45 -12.89
N ARG A 187 -1.86 5.03 -11.64
CA ARG A 187 -0.75 5.28 -10.72
C ARG A 187 -0.06 3.99 -10.36
N PHE A 188 1.24 3.96 -10.55
CA PHE A 188 2.15 2.95 -10.02
C PHE A 188 2.66 3.44 -8.66
N LYS A 189 2.35 2.72 -7.59
CA LYS A 189 2.69 3.08 -6.21
C LYS A 189 3.63 2.04 -5.61
N PHE A 190 4.81 2.48 -5.22
CA PHE A 190 5.84 1.69 -4.53
C PHE A 190 5.86 1.97 -3.03
N THR A 191 6.25 0.96 -2.25
CA THR A 191 6.61 1.09 -0.84
C THR A 191 8.15 1.13 -0.72
N ILE A 192 8.70 1.90 0.22
CA ILE A 192 10.17 2.08 0.33
C ILE A 192 10.94 0.77 0.50
N ASN A 193 10.35 -0.19 1.22
CA ASN A 193 11.02 -1.46 1.50
C ASN A 193 10.82 -2.51 0.40
N ASN A 194 10.06 -2.18 -0.64
CA ASN A 194 9.77 -3.11 -1.73
C ASN A 194 9.67 -2.38 -3.07
N THR A 195 10.78 -2.35 -3.78
CA THR A 195 10.90 -1.82 -5.14
C THR A 195 10.45 -2.80 -6.21
N TYR A 196 10.14 -4.06 -5.84
CA TYR A 196 9.79 -5.15 -6.75
C TYR A 196 8.27 -5.39 -6.82
N VAL A 197 7.50 -4.84 -5.87
CA VAL A 197 6.04 -4.91 -5.83
C VAL A 197 5.46 -3.51 -5.96
N CYS A 198 4.53 -3.36 -6.88
CA CYS A 198 3.91 -2.08 -7.18
C CYS A 198 2.38 -2.22 -7.24
N HIS A 199 1.66 -1.37 -6.50
CA HIS A 199 0.22 -1.27 -6.64
C HIS A 199 -0.14 -0.39 -7.83
N VAL A 200 -1.08 -0.84 -8.65
CA VAL A 200 -1.52 -0.15 -9.86
C VAL A 200 -3.02 0.05 -9.81
N PHE A 201 -3.44 1.32 -9.83
CA PHE A 201 -4.86 1.69 -9.73
C PHE A 201 -5.16 2.94 -10.54
N ARG A 202 -6.43 3.12 -10.87
CA ARG A 202 -6.93 4.31 -11.58
C ARG A 202 -6.94 5.53 -10.65
N ILE A 203 -6.62 6.71 -11.18
CA ILE A 203 -6.66 8.00 -10.47
C ILE A 203 -7.47 9.04 -11.23
#